data_AF-A0A3P9MQU1-F1
#
_entry.id   AF-A0A3P9MQU1-F1
#
_cell.length_a   1.000
_cell.length_b   1.000
_cell.length_c   1.000
_cell.angle_alpha   90.00
_cell.angle_beta   90.00
_cell.angle_gamma   90.00
#
_symmetry.space_group_name_H-M   'P 1'
#
loop_
_entity.id
_entity.type
_entity.pdbx_description
1 polymer ?
#
loop_
_entity_poly.entity_id
_entity_poly.type
_entity_poly.pdbx_seq_one_letter_code
_entity_poly.pdbx_strand_id
1 'polypeptide(L)'
;MLDTLIFLLERLFLLAHIKLSSLLPPHAKDSARCEREDPPGGAQRFQRGDLLEVPRTLFTHFGIYLGENRVAHLIPDILPALTADSCQIQEMVTNTRLLLGVLSKRASVRVDSVEDFAYGARILLNAMDGAVRSAPLPAEEVARRAERLLGGVAYSLLWNNCEHFVTFCRYGSAQSLQTDQFCAWLKSLIRDRRNVAVTALLGLLSMVCLGVSSGTALPTLLIPFTLWMAS
;
A
#
# COMPACT_ATOMS: atom_id res chain seq x y z
N MET A 1 -18.13 -21.15 1.41
CA MET A 1 -18.25 -19.72 1.77
C MET A 1 -16.95 -18.96 1.54
N LEU A 2 -15.79 -19.53 1.89
CA LEU A 2 -14.49 -18.92 1.61
C LEU A 2 -14.19 -18.89 0.10
N ASP A 3 -14.51 -19.98 -0.63
CA ASP A 3 -14.28 -20.07 -2.08
C ASP A 3 -15.12 -19.07 -2.88
N THR A 4 -16.36 -18.82 -2.44
CA THR A 4 -17.23 -17.81 -3.05
C THR A 4 -16.75 -16.39 -2.80
N LEU A 5 -16.16 -16.12 -1.62
CA LEU A 5 -15.56 -14.84 -1.28
C LEU A 5 -14.26 -14.61 -2.07
N ILE A 6 -13.41 -15.62 -2.18
CA ILE A 6 -12.16 -15.61 -2.96
C ILE A 6 -12.48 -15.40 -4.45
N PHE A 7 -13.47 -16.12 -4.98
CA PHE A 7 -13.94 -15.93 -6.36
C PHE A 7 -14.48 -14.52 -6.61
N LEU A 8 -15.21 -13.95 -5.66
CA LEU A 8 -15.68 -12.56 -5.74
C LEU A 8 -14.53 -11.56 -5.66
N LEU A 9 -13.54 -11.80 -4.80
CA LEU A 9 -12.32 -10.99 -4.68
C LEU A 9 -11.46 -11.06 -5.94
N GLU A 10 -11.23 -12.24 -6.51
CA GLU A 10 -10.54 -12.41 -7.79
C GLU A 10 -11.28 -11.71 -8.93
N ARG A 11 -12.61 -11.83 -8.99
CA ARG A 11 -13.42 -11.13 -10.01
C ARG A 11 -13.42 -9.62 -9.82
N LEU A 12 -13.47 -9.12 -8.58
CA LEU A 12 -13.31 -7.71 -8.26
C LEU A 12 -11.90 -7.21 -8.60
N PHE A 13 -10.87 -8.03 -8.42
CA PHE A 13 -9.48 -7.73 -8.76
C PHE A 13 -9.26 -7.68 -10.28
N LEU A 14 -9.86 -8.61 -11.04
CA LEU A 14 -9.89 -8.59 -12.50
C LEU A 14 -10.66 -7.37 -13.03
N LEU A 15 -11.77 -6.98 -12.39
CA LEU A 15 -12.50 -5.76 -12.73
C LEU A 15 -11.73 -4.48 -12.37
N ALA A 16 -10.96 -4.49 -11.27
CA ALA A 16 -10.05 -3.41 -10.90
C ALA A 16 -8.91 -3.26 -11.94
N HIS A 17 -8.37 -4.37 -12.45
CA HIS A 17 -7.36 -4.34 -13.51
C HIS A 17 -7.88 -3.79 -14.85
N ILE A 18 -9.17 -3.98 -15.17
CA ILE A 18 -9.73 -3.59 -16.48
C ILE A 18 -10.34 -2.17 -16.47
N LYS A 19 -10.69 -1.59 -15.32
CA LYS A 19 -11.26 -0.23 -15.25
C LYS A 19 -10.55 0.76 -14.32
N LEU A 20 -9.80 0.33 -13.30
CA LEU A 20 -9.18 1.27 -12.36
C LEU A 20 -8.00 2.02 -12.98
N SER A 21 -7.28 1.38 -13.91
CA SER A 21 -6.24 2.01 -14.74
C SER A 21 -6.76 3.17 -15.61
N SER A 22 -8.07 3.23 -15.88
CA SER A 22 -8.73 4.32 -16.61
C SER A 22 -9.36 5.40 -15.71
N LEU A 23 -9.50 5.12 -14.41
CA LEU A 23 -10.14 6.00 -13.41
C LEU A 23 -9.12 6.66 -12.45
N LEU A 24 -7.92 6.10 -12.34
CA LEU A 24 -6.77 6.73 -11.73
C LEU A 24 -6.21 7.78 -12.72
N PRO A 25 -5.85 8.98 -12.26
CA PRO A 25 -5.20 9.95 -13.13
C PRO A 25 -3.89 9.34 -13.67
N PRO A 26 -3.52 9.61 -14.93
CA PRO A 26 -2.15 9.36 -15.35
C PRO A 26 -1.24 10.16 -14.41
N HIS A 27 -0.17 9.52 -13.92
CA HIS A 27 0.88 10.21 -13.19
C HIS A 27 1.25 11.48 -13.97
N ALA A 28 1.20 12.62 -13.28
CA ALA A 28 1.67 13.88 -13.86
C ALA A 28 3.11 13.67 -14.34
N LYS A 29 3.28 13.64 -15.66
CA LYS A 29 4.58 13.85 -16.28
C LYS A 29 4.91 15.32 -16.08
N ASP A 30 5.50 15.65 -14.93
CA ASP A 30 6.32 16.85 -14.84
C ASP A 30 7.63 16.55 -15.55
N SER A 31 7.60 16.75 -16.86
CA SER A 31 8.79 16.74 -17.71
C SER A 31 9.54 18.06 -17.55
N ALA A 32 10.61 18.07 -16.74
CA ALA A 32 11.79 18.90 -16.98
C ALA A 32 12.98 18.49 -16.08
N ARG A 33 13.92 17.72 -16.67
CA ARG A 33 15.37 17.56 -16.33
C ARG A 33 15.73 17.04 -14.93
N CYS A 34 16.58 16.02 -14.75
CA CYS A 34 17.67 15.49 -15.58
C CYS A 34 17.51 13.98 -15.79
N GLU A 35 17.52 13.54 -17.03
CA GLU A 35 17.90 12.18 -17.38
C GLU A 35 19.40 12.03 -17.09
N ARG A 36 19.74 11.37 -15.98
CA ARG A 36 20.96 10.57 -15.93
C ARG A 36 20.55 9.17 -16.35
N GLU A 37 20.86 8.83 -17.61
CA GLU A 37 20.99 7.45 -18.01
C GLU A 37 22.13 6.85 -17.17
N ASP A 38 21.79 6.06 -16.16
CA ASP A 38 22.76 5.18 -15.52
C ASP A 38 22.85 3.88 -16.33
N PRO A 39 24.06 3.38 -16.63
CA PRO A 39 24.27 2.19 -17.45
C PRO A 39 23.77 0.92 -16.74
N PRO A 40 23.48 -0.17 -17.48
CA PRO A 40 23.07 -1.44 -16.89
C PRO A 40 24.29 -2.08 -16.22
N GLY A 41 24.29 -2.18 -14.89
CA GLY A 41 25.28 -2.99 -14.16
C GLY A 41 26.14 -2.28 -13.11
N GLY A 42 25.75 -1.12 -12.59
CA GLY A 42 26.32 -0.61 -11.34
C GLY A 42 25.58 -1.18 -10.13
N ALA A 43 26.24 -1.97 -9.29
CA ALA A 43 25.67 -2.42 -8.02
C ALA A 43 25.25 -1.18 -7.21
N GLN A 44 23.93 -0.95 -7.09
CA GLN A 44 23.39 0.20 -6.39
C GLN A 44 23.85 0.12 -4.93
N ARG A 45 24.69 1.06 -4.51
CA ARG A 45 25.35 0.99 -3.20
C ARG A 45 24.43 1.52 -2.12
N PHE A 46 23.66 0.62 -1.51
CA PHE A 46 22.78 0.93 -0.39
C PHE A 46 23.57 1.24 0.89
N GLN A 47 23.12 2.25 1.64
CA GLN A 47 23.61 2.58 2.97
C GLN A 47 22.57 2.19 4.02
N ARG A 48 23.01 1.61 5.13
CA ARG A 48 22.14 1.25 6.25
C ARG A 48 21.37 2.50 6.70
N GLY A 49 20.04 2.40 6.75
CA GLY A 49 19.12 3.52 7.01
C GLY A 49 18.50 4.16 5.77
N ASP A 50 18.91 3.76 4.56
CA ASP A 50 18.26 4.21 3.33
C ASP A 50 16.81 3.72 3.28
N LEU A 51 15.93 4.64 2.86
CA LEU A 51 14.55 4.33 2.51
C LEU A 51 14.52 3.88 1.05
N LEU A 52 13.97 2.69 0.86
CA LEU A 52 13.83 2.04 -0.43
C LEU A 52 12.37 2.12 -0.87
N GLU A 53 12.15 2.52 -2.12
CA GLU A 53 10.83 2.58 -2.73
C GLU A 53 10.81 1.68 -3.96
N VAL A 54 9.75 0.88 -4.08
CA VAL A 54 9.57 -0.06 -5.17
C VAL A 54 8.18 0.15 -5.76
N PRO A 55 8.08 0.80 -6.93
CA PRO A 55 6.81 0.96 -7.61
C PRO A 55 6.19 -0.39 -7.95
N ARG A 56 4.95 -0.62 -7.50
CA ARG A 56 4.11 -1.75 -7.92
C ARG A 56 3.00 -1.25 -8.84
N THR A 57 2.19 -2.16 -9.34
CA THR A 57 1.10 -1.84 -10.27
C THR A 57 0.05 -0.90 -9.69
N LEU A 58 -0.23 -0.98 -8.38
CA LEU A 58 -1.33 -0.24 -7.74
C LEU A 58 -0.88 0.70 -6.62
N PHE A 59 0.35 0.56 -6.14
CA PHE A 59 0.91 1.35 -5.03
C PHE A 59 2.43 1.28 -5.07
N THR A 60 3.11 2.11 -4.31
CA THR A 60 4.54 2.01 -4.07
C THR A 60 4.79 1.27 -2.77
N HIS A 61 5.63 0.23 -2.81
CA HIS A 61 6.04 -0.49 -1.60
C HIS A 61 7.29 0.12 -1.01
N PHE A 62 7.37 0.16 0.31
CA PHE A 62 8.43 0.84 1.04
C PHE A 62 9.16 -0.09 2.00
N GLY A 63 10.46 0.14 2.16
CA GLY A 63 11.30 -0.56 3.14
C GLY A 63 12.47 0.30 3.62
N ILE A 64 13.10 -0.12 4.71
CA ILE A 64 14.35 0.47 5.24
C ILE A 64 15.47 -0.55 5.06
N TYR A 65 16.55 -0.14 4.41
CA TYR A 65 17.73 -0.98 4.27
C TYR A 65 18.48 -1.08 5.61
N LEU A 66 18.74 -2.30 6.06
CA LEU A 66 19.41 -2.58 7.34
C LEU A 66 20.91 -2.88 7.16
N GLY A 67 21.43 -2.88 5.93
CA GLY A 67 22.78 -3.38 5.64
C GLY A 67 22.78 -4.86 5.26
N GLU A 68 23.88 -5.32 4.67
CA GLU A 68 24.12 -6.75 4.40
C GLU A 68 22.99 -7.44 3.60
N ASN A 69 22.48 -6.78 2.56
CA ASN A 69 21.37 -7.31 1.73
C ASN A 69 20.05 -7.52 2.50
N ARG A 70 19.83 -6.81 3.62
CA ARG A 70 18.60 -6.93 4.43
C ARG A 70 17.73 -5.69 4.34
N VAL A 71 16.42 -5.89 4.15
CA VAL A 71 15.43 -4.81 4.11
C VAL A 71 14.32 -5.10 5.12
N ALA A 72 14.10 -4.19 6.06
CA ALA A 72 12.92 -4.20 6.92
C ALA A 72 11.75 -3.51 6.21
N HIS A 73 10.60 -4.18 6.16
CA HIS A 73 9.38 -3.63 5.58
C HIS A 73 8.13 -4.21 6.23
N LEU A 74 7.05 -3.43 6.19
CA LEU A 74 5.76 -3.85 6.70
C LEU A 74 4.95 -4.51 5.58
N ILE A 75 4.64 -5.80 5.72
CA ILE A 75 3.77 -6.53 4.79
C ILE A 75 2.48 -6.97 5.50
N PRO A 76 1.28 -6.76 4.90
CA PRO A 76 0.06 -7.41 5.35
C PRO A 76 0.16 -8.91 5.17
N ASP A 77 -0.01 -9.65 6.25
CA ASP A 77 0.25 -11.07 6.26
C ASP A 77 -0.50 -11.77 7.40
N ILE A 78 -1.32 -12.75 7.03
CA ILE A 78 -2.10 -13.53 7.98
C ILE A 78 -1.33 -14.71 8.60
N LEU A 79 -0.28 -15.21 7.93
CA LEU A 79 0.37 -16.45 8.32
C LEU A 79 0.99 -16.39 9.73
N PRO A 80 1.66 -15.30 10.14
CA PRO A 80 2.16 -15.16 11.51
C PRO A 80 1.07 -15.21 12.60
N ALA A 81 -0.20 -15.01 12.24
CA ALA A 81 -1.33 -15.16 13.15
C ALA A 81 -1.91 -16.59 13.16
N LEU A 82 -1.54 -17.43 12.18
CA LEU A 82 -2.07 -18.79 12.00
C LEU A 82 -1.05 -19.88 12.35
N THR A 83 0.25 -19.60 12.21
CA THR A 83 1.34 -20.54 12.48
C THR A 83 2.51 -19.85 13.17
N ALA A 84 3.26 -20.60 13.97
CA ALA A 84 4.55 -20.19 14.53
C ALA A 84 5.74 -20.75 13.73
N ASP A 85 5.47 -21.49 12.64
CA ASP A 85 6.51 -22.06 11.79
C ASP A 85 7.24 -20.95 11.01
N SER A 86 8.48 -20.68 11.42
CA SER A 86 9.31 -19.63 10.84
C SER A 86 9.67 -19.90 9.38
N CYS A 87 9.74 -21.17 8.97
CA CYS A 87 10.06 -21.55 7.59
C CYS A 87 8.95 -21.09 6.63
N GLN A 88 7.70 -21.43 6.95
CA GLN A 88 6.53 -21.01 6.16
C GLN A 88 6.31 -19.50 6.20
N ILE A 89 6.61 -18.85 7.34
CA ILE A 89 6.48 -17.39 7.44
C ILE A 89 7.48 -16.71 6.51
N GLN A 90 8.72 -17.20 6.42
CA GLN A 90 9.78 -16.62 5.58
C GLN A 90 9.55 -16.80 4.08
N GLU A 91 8.74 -17.76 3.65
CA GLU A 91 8.37 -17.89 2.24
C GLU A 91 7.75 -16.60 1.68
N MET A 92 7.95 -16.40 0.38
CA MET A 92 7.44 -15.24 -0.34
C MET A 92 5.91 -15.14 -0.17
N VAL A 93 5.45 -13.93 0.16
CA VAL A 93 4.03 -13.70 0.44
C VAL A 93 3.23 -13.70 -0.87
N THR A 94 2.31 -14.66 -1.00
CA THR A 94 1.39 -14.74 -2.15
C THR A 94 0.32 -13.65 -2.09
N ASN A 95 -0.27 -13.32 -3.25
CA ASN A 95 -1.39 -12.36 -3.31
C ASN A 95 -2.55 -12.74 -2.37
N THR A 96 -2.85 -14.04 -2.25
CA THR A 96 -3.89 -14.52 -1.33
C THR A 96 -3.54 -14.23 0.13
N ARG A 97 -2.29 -14.47 0.53
CA ARG A 97 -1.79 -14.19 1.89
C ARG A 97 -1.79 -12.69 2.20
N LEU A 98 -1.40 -11.85 1.23
CA LEU A 98 -1.50 -10.40 1.31
C LEU A 98 -2.95 -9.96 1.54
N LEU A 99 -3.87 -10.41 0.68
CA LEU A 99 -5.29 -10.03 0.76
C LEU A 99 -5.93 -10.47 2.08
N LEU A 100 -5.66 -11.71 2.52
CA LEU A 100 -6.16 -12.20 3.80
C LEU A 100 -5.58 -11.42 4.99
N GLY A 101 -4.31 -11.02 4.93
CA GLY A 101 -3.68 -10.14 5.91
C GLY A 101 -4.37 -8.78 5.99
N VAL A 102 -4.63 -8.16 4.83
CA VAL A 102 -5.39 -6.90 4.75
C VAL A 102 -6.79 -7.05 5.32
N LEU A 103 -7.56 -8.07 4.88
CA LEU A 103 -8.92 -8.36 5.34
C LEU A 103 -8.99 -8.58 6.85
N SER A 104 -7.99 -9.27 7.39
CA SER A 104 -7.91 -9.62 8.82
C SER A 104 -7.17 -8.59 9.68
N LYS A 105 -6.73 -7.47 9.08
CA LYS A 105 -6.00 -6.40 9.77
C LYS A 105 -4.71 -6.88 10.44
N ARG A 106 -4.04 -7.86 9.83
CA ARG A 106 -2.78 -8.45 10.29
C ARG A 106 -1.66 -8.11 9.34
N ALA A 107 -0.56 -7.61 9.89
CA ALA A 107 0.69 -7.41 9.19
C ALA A 107 1.86 -7.78 10.10
N SER A 108 3.03 -7.87 9.49
CA SER A 108 4.29 -7.99 10.21
C SER A 108 5.34 -7.11 9.57
N VAL A 109 6.12 -6.44 10.40
CA VAL A 109 7.40 -5.91 9.96
C VAL A 109 8.39 -7.07 9.97
N ARG A 110 8.85 -7.46 8.78
CA ARG A 110 9.79 -8.57 8.57
C ARG A 110 11.03 -8.08 7.86
N VAL A 111 12.04 -8.93 7.82
CA VAL A 111 13.30 -8.68 7.11
C VAL A 111 13.42 -9.65 5.96
N ASP A 112 13.49 -9.11 4.75
CA ASP A 112 13.68 -9.88 3.52
C ASP A 112 14.98 -9.44 2.81
N SER A 113 15.42 -10.23 1.82
CA SER A 113 16.54 -9.83 0.98
C SER A 113 16.18 -8.62 0.11
N VAL A 114 17.18 -7.87 -0.39
CA VAL A 114 16.91 -6.77 -1.33
C VAL A 114 16.23 -7.29 -2.60
N GLU A 115 16.59 -8.49 -3.05
CA GLU A 115 16.06 -9.13 -4.25
C GLU A 115 14.58 -9.50 -4.07
N ASP A 116 14.24 -10.15 -2.96
CA ASP A 116 12.85 -10.51 -2.62
C ASP A 116 12.01 -9.26 -2.40
N PHE A 117 12.57 -8.25 -1.74
CA PHE A 117 11.95 -6.94 -1.56
C PHE A 117 11.67 -6.25 -2.89
N ALA A 118 12.64 -6.24 -3.81
CA ALA A 118 12.52 -5.60 -5.11
C ALA A 118 11.55 -6.33 -6.03
N TYR A 119 11.49 -7.67 -5.94
CA TYR A 119 10.67 -8.52 -6.80
C TYR A 119 10.81 -8.15 -8.28
N GLY A 120 12.06 -8.00 -8.74
CA GLY A 120 12.40 -7.63 -10.12
C GLY A 120 12.12 -6.19 -10.53
N ALA A 121 11.59 -5.34 -9.65
CA ALA A 121 11.34 -3.93 -9.93
C ALA A 121 12.55 -3.04 -9.53
N ARG A 122 12.65 -1.87 -10.16
CA ARG A 122 13.69 -0.88 -9.86
C ARG A 122 13.46 -0.28 -8.47
N ILE A 123 14.55 -0.15 -7.71
CA ILE A 123 14.56 0.49 -6.39
C ILE A 123 14.90 1.98 -6.53
N LEU A 124 14.08 2.84 -5.94
CA LEU A 124 14.35 4.26 -5.77
C LEU A 124 14.84 4.51 -4.34
N LEU A 125 15.84 5.37 -4.20
CA LEU A 125 16.50 5.65 -2.92
C LEU A 125 16.11 7.02 -2.40
N ASN A 126 15.59 7.06 -1.17
CA ASN A 126 15.31 8.28 -0.43
C ASN A 126 14.50 9.31 -1.23
N ALA A 127 13.62 8.89 -2.16
CA ALA A 127 12.91 9.81 -3.04
C ALA A 127 11.89 10.66 -2.26
N MET A 128 11.44 10.16 -1.11
CA MET A 128 10.62 10.90 -0.16
C MET A 128 11.31 12.10 0.52
N ASP A 129 12.65 12.21 0.51
CA ASP A 129 13.36 13.29 1.25
C ASP A 129 13.02 14.70 0.75
N GLY A 130 12.67 14.83 -0.53
CA GLY A 130 12.20 16.09 -1.10
C GLY A 130 10.71 16.36 -0.93
N ALA A 131 9.92 15.32 -0.62
CA ALA A 131 8.46 15.39 -0.55
C ALA A 131 7.95 15.55 0.90
N VAL A 132 8.70 15.02 1.88
CA VAL A 132 8.38 15.11 3.29
C VAL A 132 8.96 16.40 3.89
N ARG A 133 8.15 17.13 4.66
CA ARG A 133 8.56 18.41 5.26
C ARG A 133 9.63 18.27 6.35
N SER A 134 9.64 17.13 7.03
CA SER A 134 10.56 16.84 8.12
C SER A 134 11.91 16.38 7.58
N ALA A 135 12.99 16.85 8.19
CA ALA A 135 14.34 16.39 7.82
C ALA A 135 14.54 14.91 8.17
N PRO A 136 15.30 14.14 7.37
CA PRO A 136 15.62 12.75 7.68
C PRO A 136 16.51 12.67 8.92
N LEU A 137 16.26 11.65 9.74
CA LEU A 137 17.07 11.28 10.89
C LEU A 137 18.40 10.64 10.45
N PRO A 138 19.41 10.59 11.33
CA PRO A 138 20.66 9.90 11.03
C PRO A 138 20.43 8.44 10.64
N ALA A 139 21.12 7.97 9.61
CA ALA A 139 20.84 6.68 8.97
C ALA A 139 20.86 5.48 9.95
N GLU A 140 21.81 5.47 10.90
CA GLU A 140 21.87 4.42 11.93
C GLU A 140 20.70 4.48 12.93
N GLU A 141 20.15 5.67 13.20
CA GLU A 141 18.93 5.78 14.00
C GLU A 141 17.71 5.25 13.24
N VAL A 142 17.63 5.51 11.93
CA VAL A 142 16.56 4.98 11.06
C VAL A 142 16.56 3.45 11.06
N ALA A 143 17.73 2.83 10.86
CA ALA A 143 17.87 1.38 10.89
C ALA A 143 17.49 0.79 12.25
N ARG A 144 17.97 1.38 13.35
CA ARG A 144 17.63 0.93 14.72
C ARG A 144 16.14 1.08 15.04
N ARG A 145 15.45 2.06 14.47
CA ARG A 145 13.98 2.18 14.60
C ARG A 145 13.27 1.05 13.86
N ALA A 146 13.68 0.77 12.63
CA ALA A 146 13.13 -0.33 11.85
C ALA A 146 13.32 -1.69 12.55
N GLU A 147 14.51 -1.94 13.10
CA GLU A 147 14.82 -3.16 13.87
C GLU A 147 13.96 -3.32 15.13
N ARG A 148 13.68 -2.22 15.84
CA ARG A 148 12.82 -2.24 17.04
C ARG A 148 11.35 -2.55 16.74
N LEU A 149 10.91 -2.31 15.51
CA LEU A 149 9.52 -2.49 15.09
C LEU A 149 9.27 -3.85 14.43
N LEU A 150 10.28 -4.72 14.35
CA LEU A 150 10.14 -6.08 13.83
C LEU A 150 9.09 -6.87 14.62
N GLY A 151 8.27 -7.65 13.90
CA GLY A 151 7.23 -8.48 14.46
C GLY A 151 5.83 -8.11 14.00
N GLY A 152 4.83 -8.72 14.65
CA GLY A 152 3.43 -8.57 14.29
C GLY A 152 2.86 -7.21 14.70
N VAL A 153 2.10 -6.58 13.80
CA VAL A 153 1.42 -5.30 14.04
C VAL A 153 0.01 -5.32 13.42
N ALA A 154 -0.88 -4.49 13.95
CA ALA A 154 -2.20 -4.28 13.34
C ALA A 154 -2.04 -3.51 12.03
N TYR A 155 -2.67 -3.96 10.96
CA TYR A 155 -2.57 -3.31 9.65
C TYR A 155 -3.77 -2.40 9.39
N SER A 156 -3.53 -1.17 8.94
CA SER A 156 -4.59 -0.29 8.44
C SER A 156 -4.17 0.30 7.11
N LEU A 157 -5.06 0.22 6.10
CA LEU A 157 -4.78 0.72 4.76
C LEU A 157 -4.53 2.22 4.77
N LEU A 158 -5.29 2.95 5.59
CA LEU A 158 -5.20 4.40 5.66
C LEU A 158 -4.22 4.88 6.73
N TRP A 159 -4.09 4.20 7.87
CA TRP A 159 -3.37 4.75 9.04
C TRP A 159 -2.16 3.94 9.53
N ASN A 160 -1.97 2.70 9.09
CA ASN A 160 -0.81 1.90 9.51
C ASN A 160 -0.39 0.92 8.41
N ASN A 161 0.18 1.49 7.35
CA ASN A 161 0.68 0.78 6.17
C ASN A 161 2.21 0.95 6.04
N CYS A 162 2.80 0.40 4.97
CA CYS A 162 4.25 0.42 4.78
C CYS A 162 4.86 1.82 4.69
N GLU A 163 4.14 2.80 4.14
CA GLU A 163 4.61 4.18 4.03
C GLU A 163 4.67 4.85 5.42
N HIS A 164 3.67 4.61 6.28
CA HIS A 164 3.70 5.08 7.68
C HIS A 164 4.88 4.51 8.46
N PHE A 165 5.17 3.22 8.25
CA PHE A 165 6.29 2.55 8.88
C PHE A 165 7.63 3.22 8.51
N VAL A 166 7.91 3.39 7.22
CA VAL A 166 9.20 3.96 6.81
C VAL A 166 9.32 5.45 7.14
N THR A 167 8.23 6.22 7.06
CA THR A 167 8.24 7.65 7.40
C THR A 167 8.42 7.88 8.90
N PHE A 168 7.84 7.03 9.74
CA PHE A 168 8.12 7.01 11.17
C PHE A 168 9.61 6.71 11.46
N CYS A 169 10.17 5.70 10.78
CA CYS A 169 11.58 5.35 10.95
C CYS A 169 12.51 6.46 10.50
N ARG A 170 12.25 7.06 9.33
CA ARG A 170 13.16 8.02 8.68
C ARG A 170 12.98 9.45 9.16
N TYR A 171 11.76 9.91 9.36
CA TYR A 171 11.45 11.32 9.66
C TYR A 171 10.92 11.53 11.08
N GLY A 172 10.62 10.45 11.80
CA GLY A 172 10.08 10.50 13.16
C GLY A 172 8.57 10.75 13.25
N SER A 173 7.88 10.90 12.12
CA SER A 173 6.43 11.07 12.05
C SER A 173 5.84 10.09 11.04
N ALA A 174 4.87 9.28 11.48
CA ALA A 174 4.15 8.36 10.62
C ALA A 174 3.17 9.13 9.72
N GLN A 175 3.38 9.07 8.41
CA GLN A 175 2.54 9.72 7.41
C GLN A 175 2.55 8.93 6.09
N SER A 176 1.55 9.16 5.24
CA SER A 176 1.40 8.47 3.95
C SER A 176 0.87 9.42 2.90
N LEU A 177 1.75 9.82 1.98
CA LEU A 177 1.40 10.67 0.83
C LEU A 177 0.43 9.94 -0.08
N GLN A 178 0.54 8.62 -0.23
CA GLN A 178 -0.42 7.83 -1.02
C GLN A 178 -1.82 7.86 -0.39
N THR A 179 -1.90 7.74 0.94
CA THR A 179 -3.19 7.86 1.66
C THR A 179 -3.78 9.24 1.44
N ASP A 180 -2.98 10.29 1.56
CA ASP A 180 -3.44 11.67 1.38
C ASP A 180 -3.94 11.91 -0.05
N GLN A 181 -3.20 11.43 -1.05
CA GLN A 181 -3.59 11.49 -2.46
C GLN A 181 -4.88 10.71 -2.73
N PHE A 182 -5.01 9.51 -2.18
CA PHE A 182 -6.22 8.70 -2.29
C PHE A 182 -7.42 9.42 -1.68
N CYS A 183 -7.26 9.99 -0.48
CA CYS A 183 -8.33 10.74 0.19
C CYS A 183 -8.70 12.02 -0.58
N ALA A 184 -7.72 12.73 -1.15
CA ALA A 184 -7.96 13.91 -1.97
C ALA A 184 -8.71 13.55 -3.26
N TRP A 185 -8.30 12.48 -3.94
CA TRP A 185 -8.99 11.95 -5.10
C TRP A 185 -10.43 11.53 -4.75
N LEU A 186 -10.64 10.81 -3.65
CA LEU A 186 -11.97 10.40 -3.20
C LEU A 186 -12.87 11.61 -2.92
N LYS A 187 -12.35 12.66 -2.26
CA LYS A 187 -13.07 13.92 -2.05
C LYS A 187 -13.45 14.60 -3.37
N SER A 188 -12.54 14.61 -4.35
CA SER A 188 -12.79 15.15 -5.68
C SER A 188 -13.90 14.37 -6.40
N LEU A 189 -13.85 13.03 -6.35
CA LEU A 189 -14.82 12.14 -6.94
C LEU A 189 -16.23 12.37 -6.38
N ILE A 190 -16.35 12.49 -5.04
CA ILE A 190 -17.61 12.75 -4.35
C ILE A 190 -18.17 14.14 -4.69
N ARG A 191 -17.30 15.14 -4.89
CA ARG A 191 -17.71 16.51 -5.20
C ARG A 191 -18.11 16.72 -6.66
N ASP A 192 -17.69 15.85 -7.56
CA ASP A 192 -18.03 15.93 -8.99
C ASP A 192 -19.52 15.67 -9.21
N ARG A 193 -20.25 16.69 -9.67
CA ARG A 193 -21.69 16.63 -9.95
C ARG A 193 -22.07 15.57 -10.97
N ARG A 194 -21.16 15.22 -11.89
CA ARG A 194 -21.40 14.17 -12.89
C ARG A 194 -21.48 12.80 -12.23
N ASN A 195 -20.57 12.52 -11.29
CA ASN A 195 -20.56 11.28 -10.52
C ASN A 195 -21.74 11.21 -9.56
N VAL A 196 -22.19 12.33 -9.01
CA VAL A 196 -23.42 12.41 -8.20
C VAL A 196 -24.65 11.99 -9.04
N ALA A 197 -24.77 12.48 -10.28
CA ALA A 197 -25.87 12.08 -11.15
C ALA A 197 -25.82 10.59 -11.54
N VAL A 198 -24.62 10.05 -11.84
CA VAL A 198 -24.42 8.64 -12.18
C VAL A 198 -24.72 7.73 -10.98
N THR A 199 -24.25 8.08 -9.78
CA THR A 199 -24.54 7.34 -8.56
C THR A 199 -26.02 7.38 -8.18
N ALA A 200 -26.70 8.50 -8.41
CA ALA A 200 -28.16 8.59 -8.25
C ALA A 200 -28.91 7.67 -9.23
N LEU A 201 -28.51 7.65 -10.52
CA LEU A 201 -29.10 6.78 -11.53
C LEU A 201 -28.85 5.29 -11.22
N LEU A 202 -27.63 4.94 -10.81
CA LEU A 202 -27.27 3.58 -10.41
C LEU A 202 -28.02 3.14 -9.14
N GLY A 203 -28.21 4.07 -8.19
CA GLY A 203 -29.03 3.86 -7.01
C GLY A 203 -30.50 3.59 -7.39
N LEU A 204 -31.08 4.36 -8.31
CA LEU A 204 -32.43 4.15 -8.85
C LEU A 204 -32.57 2.78 -9.54
N LEU A 205 -31.61 2.40 -10.39
CA LEU A 205 -31.58 1.09 -11.04
C LEU A 205 -31.47 -0.05 -10.02
N SER A 206 -30.64 0.11 -8.98
CA SER A 206 -30.53 -0.86 -7.89
C SER A 206 -31.83 -1.02 -7.12
N MET A 207 -32.60 0.06 -6.90
CA MET A 207 -33.93 -0.03 -6.28
C MET A 207 -34.88 -0.88 -7.12
N VAL A 208 -34.89 -0.65 -8.43
CA VAL A 208 -35.78 -1.35 -9.38
C VAL A 208 -35.41 -2.82 -9.52
N CYS A 209 -34.11 -3.14 -9.58
CA CYS A 209 -33.65 -4.51 -9.83
C CYS A 209 -33.54 -5.37 -8.57
N LEU A 210 -33.21 -4.78 -7.41
CA LEU A 210 -32.90 -5.52 -6.18
C LEU A 210 -33.85 -5.20 -5.01
N GLY A 211 -34.76 -4.24 -5.15
CA GLY A 211 -35.72 -3.86 -4.11
C GLY A 211 -35.10 -3.18 -2.88
N VAL A 212 -33.81 -2.82 -2.94
CA VAL A 212 -33.09 -2.18 -1.82
C VAL A 212 -33.23 -0.67 -1.93
N SER A 213 -33.64 0.03 -0.86
CA SER A 213 -33.76 1.50 -0.84
C SER A 213 -32.43 2.19 -1.17
N SER A 214 -32.45 3.12 -2.13
CA SER A 214 -31.26 3.86 -2.59
C SER A 214 -30.59 4.68 -1.49
N GLY A 215 -31.38 5.17 -0.53
CA GLY A 215 -30.90 5.96 0.60
C GLY A 215 -30.10 5.14 1.62
N THR A 216 -30.24 3.81 1.62
CA THR A 216 -29.58 2.95 2.60
C THR A 216 -28.50 2.06 1.98
N ALA A 217 -28.66 1.58 0.75
CA ALA A 217 -27.73 0.61 0.14
C ALA A 217 -26.28 1.12 0.03
N LEU A 218 -26.11 2.38 -0.41
CA LEU A 218 -24.80 2.94 -0.67
C LEU A 218 -24.06 3.33 0.64
N PRO A 219 -24.69 4.02 1.60
CA PRO A 219 -24.08 4.28 2.91
C PRO A 219 -23.81 3.01 3.71
N THR A 220 -24.68 2.00 3.65
CA THR A 220 -24.49 0.74 4.39
C THR A 220 -23.31 -0.09 3.90
N LEU A 221 -22.85 0.09 2.67
CA LEU A 221 -21.64 -0.54 2.17
C LEU A 221 -20.41 0.36 2.34
N LEU A 222 -20.52 1.63 1.94
CA LEU A 222 -19.36 2.53 1.92
C LEU A 222 -18.93 2.98 3.32
N ILE A 223 -19.86 3.24 4.24
CA ILE A 223 -19.50 3.71 5.60
C ILE A 223 -18.77 2.60 6.36
N PRO A 224 -19.28 1.36 6.46
CA PRO A 224 -18.54 0.30 7.14
C PRO A 224 -17.22 -0.03 6.43
N PHE A 225 -17.18 0.01 5.10
CA PHE A 225 -15.94 -0.22 4.36
C PHE A 225 -14.88 0.86 4.62
N THR A 226 -15.26 2.14 4.63
CA THR A 226 -14.33 3.24 4.93
C THR A 226 -13.88 3.23 6.38
N LEU A 227 -14.77 2.96 7.33
CA LEU A 227 -14.43 2.74 8.73
C LEU A 227 -13.49 1.55 8.88
N TRP A 228 -13.74 0.44 8.17
CA TRP A 228 -12.86 -0.71 8.14
C TRP A 228 -11.50 -0.36 7.55
N MET A 229 -11.41 0.38 6.43
CA MET A 229 -10.11 0.78 5.86
C MET A 229 -9.28 1.65 6.81
N ALA A 230 -9.94 2.50 7.60
CA ALA A 230 -9.33 3.34 8.61
C ALA A 230 -8.92 2.57 9.87
N SER A 231 -9.73 1.62 10.34
CA SER A 231 -9.43 0.82 11.54
C SER A 231 -8.20 -0.07 11.40
#